data_AF-A0A381Z6X9-F1
#
_entry.id   AF-A0A381Z6X9-F1
#
_cell.length_a   1.000
_cell.length_b   1.000
_cell.length_c   1.000
_cell.angle_alpha   90.00
_cell.angle_beta   90.00
_cell.angle_gamma   90.00
#
_symmetry.space_group_name_H-M   'P 1'
#
loop_
_entity.id
_entity.type
_entity.pdbx_description
1 polymer ?
#
loop_
_entity_poly.entity_id
_entity_poly.type
_entity_poly.pdbx_seq_one_letter_code
_entity_poly.pdbx_strand_id
1 'polypeptide(L)'
;MNKFSPELLKWYDKVKRQLPFRDVDDPYKIWLSEIMLQQTQVETVIPYYNKWIKKHPTINSVAEADLNSLLKLWEGLGYYARCRNLYKAAKIIVKNNSGEIP
;
A
#
# COMPACT_ATOMS: atom_id res chain seq x y z
N MET A 1 -9.59 -2.43 -35.54
CA MET A 1 -9.36 -2.78 -34.12
C MET A 1 -8.30 -1.85 -33.56
N ASN A 2 -8.54 -1.29 -32.37
CA ASN A 2 -7.60 -0.38 -31.70
C ASN A 2 -6.31 -1.15 -31.33
N LYS A 3 -5.18 -0.81 -31.96
CA LYS A 3 -3.87 -1.46 -31.73
C LYS A 3 -3.12 -0.94 -30.51
N PHE A 4 -3.58 0.18 -29.93
CA PHE A 4 -2.89 0.86 -28.84
C PHE A 4 -2.76 -0.02 -27.59
N SER A 5 -3.87 -0.57 -27.07
CA SER A 5 -3.83 -1.34 -25.82
C SER A 5 -2.96 -2.61 -25.94
N PRO A 6 -3.07 -3.43 -27.01
CA PRO A 6 -2.17 -4.58 -27.18
C PRO A 6 -0.68 -4.21 -27.28
N GLU A 7 -0.34 -3.09 -27.93
CA GLU A 7 1.06 -2.64 -28.04
C GLU A 7 1.59 -2.12 -26.71
N LEU A 8 0.79 -1.36 -25.97
CA LEU A 8 1.13 -0.86 -24.63
C LEU A 8 1.35 -2.02 -23.64
N LEU A 9 0.48 -3.03 -23.65
CA LEU A 9 0.63 -4.22 -22.79
C LEU A 9 1.90 -5.00 -23.13
N LYS A 10 2.17 -5.23 -24.43
CA LYS A 10 3.41 -5.90 -24.86
C LYS A 10 4.67 -5.14 -24.44
N TRP A 11 4.65 -3.81 -24.46
CA TRP A 11 5.75 -3.01 -23.96
C TRP A 11 5.88 -3.15 -22.45
N TYR A 12 4.78 -3.02 -21.71
CA TYR A 12 4.77 -3.14 -20.25
C TYR A 12 5.33 -4.48 -19.78
N ASP A 13 4.92 -5.59 -20.40
CA ASP A 13 5.42 -6.92 -20.06
C ASP A 13 6.94 -7.06 -20.25
N LYS A 14 7.52 -6.32 -21.19
CA LYS A 14 8.98 -6.32 -21.47
C LYS A 14 9.78 -5.44 -20.51
N VAL A 15 9.25 -4.29 -20.10
CA VAL A 15 10.04 -3.25 -19.42
C VAL A 15 9.61 -2.96 -17.98
N LYS A 16 8.52 -3.56 -17.48
CA LYS A 16 8.03 -3.29 -16.13
C LYS A 16 9.14 -3.49 -15.09
N ARG A 17 9.26 -2.52 -14.18
CA ARG A 17 10.15 -2.62 -13.03
C ARG A 17 9.67 -3.70 -12.06
N GLN A 18 10.60 -4.39 -11.43
CA GLN A 18 10.29 -5.27 -10.31
C GLN A 18 10.04 -4.40 -9.07
N LEU A 19 8.82 -4.44 -8.53
CA LEU A 19 8.43 -3.64 -7.36
C LEU A 19 7.74 -4.56 -6.35
N PRO A 20 8.01 -4.43 -5.04
CA PRO A 20 7.53 -5.37 -4.03
C PRO A 20 6.01 -5.43 -3.90
N PHE A 21 5.32 -4.38 -4.36
CA PHE A 21 3.85 -4.25 -4.35
C PHE A 21 3.21 -4.53 -5.71
N ARG A 22 3.97 -4.98 -6.72
CA ARG A 22 3.44 -5.25 -8.07
C ARG A 22 3.11 -6.72 -8.32
N ASP A 23 3.81 -7.64 -7.65
CA ASP A 23 3.59 -9.08 -7.79
C ASP A 23 2.80 -9.65 -6.59
N VAL A 24 1.81 -8.88 -6.13
CA VAL A 24 0.93 -9.24 -5.01
C VAL A 24 -0.53 -9.05 -5.41
N ASP A 25 -1.37 -10.02 -5.09
CA ASP A 25 -2.82 -9.98 -5.35
C ASP A 25 -3.63 -9.56 -4.11
N ASP A 26 -2.94 -9.22 -3.02
CA ASP A 26 -3.56 -8.86 -1.75
C ASP A 26 -4.04 -7.39 -1.77
N PRO A 27 -5.37 -7.13 -1.68
CA PRO A 27 -5.92 -5.78 -1.77
C PRO A 27 -5.38 -4.82 -0.70
N TYR A 28 -5.07 -5.31 0.51
CA TYR A 28 -4.48 -4.49 1.55
C TYR A 28 -3.07 -4.03 1.17
N LYS A 29 -2.26 -4.95 0.64
CA LYS A 29 -0.88 -4.67 0.21
C LYS A 29 -0.84 -3.70 -0.95
N ILE A 30 -1.74 -3.85 -1.92
CA ILE A 30 -1.88 -2.93 -3.06
C ILE A 30 -2.31 -1.55 -2.55
N TRP A 31 -3.35 -1.49 -1.72
CA TRP A 31 -3.87 -0.22 -1.20
C TRP A 31 -2.83 0.53 -0.35
N LEU A 32 -2.06 -0.17 0.47
CA LEU A 32 -0.96 0.40 1.25
C LEU A 32 0.09 1.07 0.34
N SER A 33 0.53 0.39 -0.73
CA SER A 33 1.51 0.97 -1.63
C SER A 33 0.98 2.21 -2.33
N GLU A 34 -0.28 2.20 -2.76
CA GLU A 34 -0.91 3.36 -3.38
C GLU A 34 -0.96 4.56 -2.43
N ILE A 35 -1.30 4.35 -1.15
CA ILE A 35 -1.27 5.42 -0.14
C ILE A 35 0.15 5.96 0.05
N MET A 36 1.15 5.07 0.16
CA MET A 36 2.54 5.49 0.34
C MET A 36 3.08 6.25 -0.88
N LEU A 37 2.66 5.92 -2.09
CA LEU A 37 3.10 6.54 -3.34
C LEU A 37 2.48 7.93 -3.61
N GLN A 38 1.44 8.31 -2.86
CA GLN A 38 0.87 9.67 -2.96
C GLN A 38 1.91 10.74 -2.66
N GLN A 39 2.29 11.52 -3.70
CA GLN A 39 3.30 12.58 -3.62
C GLN A 39 4.64 12.11 -3.01
N THR A 40 5.00 10.83 -3.18
CA THR A 40 6.25 10.24 -2.69
C THR A 40 6.88 9.41 -3.82
N GLN A 41 8.20 9.49 -4.01
CA GLN A 41 8.89 8.75 -5.06
C GLN A 41 8.95 7.24 -4.75
N VAL A 42 8.93 6.41 -5.80
CA VAL A 42 8.95 4.95 -5.69
C VAL A 42 10.14 4.45 -4.86
N GLU A 43 11.34 4.96 -5.12
CA GLU A 43 12.57 4.55 -4.44
C GLU A 43 12.50 4.81 -2.93
N THR A 44 11.90 5.94 -2.54
CA THR A 44 11.66 6.26 -1.13
C THR A 44 10.64 5.30 -0.50
N VAL A 45 9.59 4.89 -1.22
CA VAL A 45 8.53 4.04 -0.67
C VAL A 45 8.97 2.61 -0.40
N ILE A 46 9.80 2.02 -1.27
CA ILE A 46 10.21 0.60 -1.21
C ILE A 46 10.65 0.15 0.20
N PRO A 47 11.61 0.80 0.88
CA PRO A 47 12.05 0.36 2.21
C PRO A 47 10.95 0.50 3.28
N TYR A 48 10.08 1.52 3.19
CA TYR A 48 8.98 1.70 4.13
C TYR A 48 7.89 0.67 3.95
N TYR A 49 7.53 0.38 2.70
CA TYR A 49 6.57 -0.65 2.36
C TYR A 49 7.01 -2.01 2.91
N ASN A 50 8.25 -2.40 2.65
CA ASN A 50 8.81 -3.67 3.12
C ASN A 50 8.82 -3.76 4.65
N LYS A 51 9.23 -2.70 5.35
CA LYS A 51 9.23 -2.64 6.82
C LYS A 51 7.82 -2.71 7.39
N TRP A 52 6.88 -2.02 6.76
CA TRP A 52 5.48 -1.99 7.18
C TRP A 52 4.84 -3.36 7.04
N ILE A 53 4.87 -3.98 5.86
CA ILE A 53 4.26 -5.29 5.62
C ILE A 53 4.89 -6.40 6.48
N LYS A 54 6.19 -6.30 6.80
CA LYS A 54 6.83 -7.23 7.74
C LYS A 54 6.23 -7.14 9.15
N LYS A 55 5.85 -5.94 9.62
CA LYS A 55 5.35 -5.72 10.98
C LYS A 55 3.82 -5.77 11.09
N HIS A 56 3.13 -5.31 10.05
CA HIS A 56 1.68 -5.29 9.93
C HIS A 56 1.31 -6.00 8.62
N PRO A 57 1.29 -7.35 8.59
CA PRO A 57 1.07 -8.10 7.37
C PRO A 57 -0.40 -8.07 6.88
N THR A 58 -1.34 -7.69 7.75
CA THR A 58 -2.78 -7.67 7.45
C THR A 58 -3.45 -6.36 7.88
N ILE A 59 -4.61 -6.04 7.31
CA ILE A 59 -5.37 -4.85 7.73
C ILE A 59 -5.82 -4.95 9.20
N ASN A 60 -6.12 -6.15 9.70
CA ASN A 60 -6.43 -6.38 11.12
C ASN A 60 -5.26 -5.98 12.01
N SER A 61 -4.04 -6.38 11.65
CA SER A 61 -2.83 -6.00 12.40
C SER A 61 -2.58 -4.49 12.42
N VAL A 62 -3.10 -3.73 11.45
CA VAL A 62 -3.09 -2.26 11.46
C VAL A 62 -4.18 -1.72 12.39
N ALA A 63 -5.39 -2.27 12.32
CA ALA A 63 -6.52 -1.83 13.13
C ALA A 63 -6.31 -2.04 14.64
N GLU A 64 -5.63 -3.13 15.01
CA GLU A 64 -5.29 -3.50 16.39
C GLU A 64 -4.08 -2.75 16.94
N ALA A 65 -3.24 -2.17 16.07
CA ALA A 65 -2.03 -1.49 16.49
C ALA A 65 -2.30 -0.18 17.24
N ASP A 66 -1.33 0.22 18.06
CA ASP A 66 -1.26 1.57 18.60
C ASP A 66 -0.88 2.56 17.49
N LEU A 67 -1.59 3.68 17.41
CA LEU A 67 -1.39 4.69 16.37
C LEU A 67 0.03 5.30 16.43
N ASN A 68 0.62 5.51 17.61
CA ASN A 68 1.96 6.07 17.70
C ASN A 68 3.00 5.09 17.15
N SER A 69 2.79 3.78 17.37
CA SER A 69 3.64 2.74 16.78
C SER A 69 3.61 2.75 15.25
N LEU A 70 2.45 3.01 14.64
CA LEU A 70 2.28 3.14 13.20
C LEU A 70 2.91 4.43 12.67
N LEU A 71 2.69 5.56 13.36
CA LEU A 71 3.30 6.84 13.00
C LEU A 71 4.83 6.77 13.03
N LYS A 72 5.40 6.00 13.97
CA LYS A 72 6.84 5.76 14.04
C LYS A 72 7.37 4.94 12.85
N LEU A 73 6.57 4.01 12.31
CA LEU A 73 6.93 3.31 11.06
C LEU A 73 6.80 4.22 9.83
N TRP A 74 5.92 5.21 9.88
CA TRP A 74 5.69 6.19 8.81
C TRP A 74 6.65 7.39 8.86
N GLU A 75 7.46 7.49 9.92
CA GLU A 75 8.35 8.62 10.17
C GLU A 75 9.36 8.80 9.02
N GLY A 76 9.33 9.97 8.38
CA GLY A 76 10.18 10.28 7.23
C GLY A 76 9.49 10.19 5.86
N LEU A 77 8.32 9.55 5.74
CA LEU A 77 7.53 9.55 4.49
C LEU A 77 6.76 10.86 4.24
N GLY A 78 6.63 11.73 5.24
CA GLY A 78 5.83 12.95 5.15
C GLY A 78 4.31 12.69 5.09
N TYR A 79 3.53 13.77 5.18
CA TYR A 79 2.06 13.73 5.17
C TYR A 79 1.44 12.65 6.06
N TYR A 80 1.70 12.73 7.37
CA TYR A 80 1.19 11.81 8.39
C TYR A 80 -0.34 11.67 8.45
N ALA A 81 -1.09 12.58 7.82
CA ALA A 81 -2.53 12.43 7.63
C ALA A 81 -2.87 11.14 6.86
N ARG A 82 -2.02 10.71 5.92
CA ARG A 82 -2.17 9.44 5.18
C ARG A 82 -2.16 8.24 6.13
N CYS A 83 -1.16 8.14 7.01
CA CYS A 83 -1.08 7.09 8.02
C CYS A 83 -2.30 7.10 8.97
N ARG A 84 -2.71 8.28 9.43
CA ARG A 84 -3.88 8.42 10.32
C ARG A 84 -5.17 7.99 9.64
N ASN A 85 -5.34 8.35 8.37
CA ASN A 85 -6.53 7.98 7.60
C ASN A 85 -6.54 6.49 7.26
N LEU A 86 -5.39 5.91 6.91
CA LEU A 86 -5.23 4.45 6.77
C LEU A 86 -5.62 3.73 8.05
N TYR A 87 -5.15 4.18 9.22
CA TYR A 87 -5.50 3.59 10.51
C TYR A 87 -7.00 3.67 10.81
N LYS A 88 -7.61 4.84 10.60
CA LYS A 88 -9.06 5.03 10.79
C LYS A 88 -9.85 4.12 9.85
N ALA A 89 -9.46 4.04 8.59
CA ALA A 89 -10.11 3.20 7.59
C ALA A 89 -9.91 1.70 7.91
N ALA A 90 -8.73 1.28 8.39
CA ALA A 90 -8.49 -0.07 8.86
C ALA A 90 -9.48 -0.48 9.97
N LYS A 91 -9.71 0.41 10.96
CA LYS A 91 -10.72 0.17 12.01
C LYS A 91 -12.14 0.06 11.46
N ILE A 92 -12.51 0.88 10.48
CA ILE A 92 -13.83 0.84 9.85
C ILE A 92 -14.00 -0.48 9.10
N ILE A 93 -13.01 -0.88 8.31
CA ILE A 93 -13.03 -2.12 7.52
C ILE A 93 -13.13 -3.36 8.42
N VAL A 94 -12.34 -3.42 9.50
CA VAL A 94 -12.43 -4.53 10.45
C VAL A 94 -13.79 -4.57 11.15
N LYS A 95 -14.34 -3.41 11.50
CA LYS A 95 -15.64 -3.31 12.19
C LYS A 95 -16.81 -3.66 11.27
N ASN A 96 -16.80 -3.20 10.03
CA ASN A 96 -17.98 -3.23 9.14
C ASN A 96 -17.91 -4.31 8.06
N ASN A 97 -16.71 -4.78 7.72
CA ASN A 97 -16.44 -5.69 6.60
C ASN A 97 -15.58 -6.89 7.05
N SER A 98 -15.48 -7.17 8.35
CA SER A 98 -14.73 -8.31 8.89
C SER A 98 -13.26 -8.38 8.47
N GLY A 99 -12.66 -7.24 8.08
CA GLY A 99 -11.28 -7.18 7.60
C GLY A 99 -11.13 -7.36 6.08
N GLU A 100 -12.22 -7.54 5.33
CA GLU A 100 -12.20 -7.59 3.88
C GLU A 100 -12.22 -6.18 3.28
N ILE A 101 -11.24 -5.89 2.41
CA ILE A 101 -11.24 -4.64 1.65
C ILE A 101 -12.43 -4.67 0.67
N PRO A 102 -13.36 -3.69 0.72
CA PRO A 102 -14.55 -3.65 -0.15
C PRO A 102 -14.26 -3.51 -1.64
#